data_AF-A0A9D8BLV0-F1
#
_entry.id   AF-A0A9D8BLV0-F1
#
_cell.length_a   1.000
_cell.length_b   1.000
_cell.length_c   1.000
_cell.angle_alpha   90.00
_cell.angle_beta   90.00
_cell.angle_gamma   90.00
#
_symmetry.space_group_name_H-M   'P 1'
#
loop_
_entity.id
_entity.type
_entity.pdbx_description
1 polymer ?
#
loop_
_entity_poly.entity_id
_entity_poly.type
_entity_poly.pdbx_seq_one_letter_code
_entity_poly.pdbx_strand_id
1 'polypeptide(L)' 'MNRDQFLFENEVLIFNNSVGIVSLNADELLGLIVESPTFARTMKAVFDLAWLGATAFVAK' A
#
# COMPACT_ATOMS: atom_id res chain seq x y z
N MET A 1 9.80 4.83 -17.01
CA MET A 1 8.95 3.78 -16.42
C MET A 1 7.76 3.56 -17.32
N ASN A 2 7.39 2.29 -17.57
CA ASN A 2 6.09 1.99 -18.17
C ASN A 2 5.01 2.22 -17.09
N ARG A 3 3.98 3.00 -17.39
CA ARG A 3 2.90 3.34 -16.45
C ARG A 3 2.07 2.11 -16.05
N ASP A 4 2.09 1.06 -16.85
CA ASP A 4 1.21 -0.09 -16.69
C ASP A 4 1.87 -1.25 -15.91
N GLN A 5 3.12 -1.11 -15.47
CA GLN A 5 3.86 -2.20 -14.82
C GLN A 5 3.51 -2.42 -13.34
N PHE A 6 2.93 -1.43 -12.67
CA PHE A 6 2.71 -1.45 -11.21
C PHE A 6 1.34 -0.87 -10.85
N LEU A 7 0.30 -1.29 -11.57
CA LEU A 7 -1.06 -0.93 -11.22
C LEU A 7 -1.42 -1.62 -9.90
N PHE A 8 -1.89 -0.83 -8.94
CA PHE A 8 -2.42 -1.35 -7.69
C PHE A 8 -3.81 -1.92 -7.97
N GLU A 9 -4.01 -3.20 -7.69
CA GLU A 9 -5.33 -3.86 -7.79
C GLU A 9 -6.06 -3.87 -6.43
N ASN A 10 -5.32 -3.60 -5.35
CA ASN A 10 -5.85 -3.41 -4.01
C ASN A 10 -5.33 -2.10 -3.42
N GLU A 11 -6.17 -1.45 -2.63
CA GLU A 11 -5.80 -0.31 -1.79
C GLU A 11 -5.30 -0.85 -0.44
N VAL A 12 -4.20 -0.28 0.07
CA VAL A 12 -3.63 -0.61 1.38
C VAL A 12 -3.69 0.62 2.28
N LEU A 13 -4.58 0.58 3.28
CA LEU A 13 -4.83 1.66 4.23
C LEU A 13 -4.09 1.36 5.54
N ILE A 14 -3.07 2.15 5.88
CA ILE A 14 -2.32 2.00 7.14
C ILE A 14 -2.84 3.05 8.13
N PHE A 15 -3.44 2.62 9.24
CA PHE A 15 -3.99 3.53 10.26
C PHE A 15 -3.83 2.97 11.67
N ASN A 16 -3.34 3.81 12.60
CA ASN A 16 -3.02 3.40 13.97
C ASN A 16 -2.13 2.13 14.00
N ASN A 17 -2.63 1.06 14.62
CA ASN A 17 -1.97 -0.25 14.71
C ASN A 17 -2.63 -1.30 13.77
N SER A 18 -3.35 -0.84 12.76
CA SER A 18 -4.14 -1.67 11.86
C SER A 18 -3.83 -1.38 10.40
N VAL A 19 -4.10 -2.37 9.55
CA VAL A 19 -4.02 -2.25 8.10
C VAL A 19 -5.33 -2.73 7.49
N GLY A 20 -5.97 -1.88 6.71
CA GLY A 20 -7.07 -2.25 5.83
C GLY A 20 -6.55 -2.60 4.44
N ILE A 21 -7.10 -3.64 3.84
CA ILE A 21 -6.86 -3.97 2.42
C ILE A 21 -8.22 -4.11 1.77
N VAL A 22 -8.46 -3.40 0.66
CA VAL A 22 -9.70 -3.50 -0.12
C VAL A 22 -9.38 -3.70 -1.59
N SER A 23 -10.22 -4.45 -2.30
CA SER A 23 -10.12 -4.54 -3.76
C SER A 23 -10.53 -3.22 -4.43
N LEU A 24 -9.79 -2.86 -5.48
CA LEU A 24 -10.14 -1.78 -6.39
C LEU A 24 -10.91 -2.29 -7.61
N ASN A 25 -11.07 -3.61 -7.75
CA ASN A 25 -11.87 -4.22 -8.79
C ASN A 25 -13.36 -4.18 -8.40
N ALA A 26 -14.20 -3.58 -9.25
CA ALA A 26 -15.63 -3.43 -9.03
C ALA A 26 -16.40 -4.77 -8.95
N ASP A 27 -15.85 -5.82 -9.58
CA ASP A 27 -16.46 -7.15 -9.60
C ASP A 27 -15.95 -8.05 -8.46
N GLU A 28 -15.05 -7.56 -7.60
CA GLU A 28 -14.49 -8.31 -6.47
C GLU A 28 -14.83 -7.63 -5.13
N LEU A 29 -15.68 -8.29 -4.33
CA LEU A 29 -15.99 -7.85 -2.97
C LEU A 29 -14.99 -8.43 -1.96
N LEU A 30 -13.81 -7.82 -1.90
CA LEU A 30 -12.78 -8.15 -0.91
C LEU A 30 -12.47 -6.94 -0.03
N GLY A 31 -12.55 -7.15 1.28
CA GLY A 31 -12.10 -6.21 2.30
C GLY A 31 -11.66 -6.94 3.54
N LEU A 32 -10.51 -6.58 4.10
CA LEU A 32 -10.02 -7.13 5.37
C LEU A 32 -9.34 -6.06 6.21
N ILE A 33 -9.43 -6.20 7.54
CA ILE A 33 -8.68 -5.40 8.50
C ILE A 33 -7.80 -6.34 9.32
N VAL A 34 -6.50 -6.08 9.34
CA VAL A 34 -5.54 -6.75 10.22
C VAL A 34 -5.22 -5.82 11.39
N GLU A 35 -5.64 -6.20 12.59
CA GLU A 35 -5.29 -5.50 13.82
C GLU A 35 -4.01 -6.10 14.40
N SER A 36 -2.87 -5.50 14.05
CA SER A 36 -1.56 -5.94 14.55
C SER A 36 -0.56 -4.80 14.43
N PRO A 37 -0.06 -4.28 15.57
CA PRO A 37 0.97 -3.25 15.56
C PRO A 37 2.22 -3.66 14.78
N THR A 38 2.58 -4.95 14.84
CA THR A 38 3.73 -5.48 14.10
C THR A 38 3.47 -5.47 12.60
N PHE A 39 2.29 -5.89 12.17
CA PHE A 39 1.92 -5.86 10.75
C PHE A 39 1.84 -4.43 10.21
N ALA A 40 1.23 -3.52 10.97
CA ALA A 40 1.14 -2.10 10.62
C ALA A 40 2.53 -1.45 10.44
N ARG A 41 3.48 -1.73 11.35
CA ARG A 41 4.87 -1.25 11.21
C ARG A 41 5.56 -1.82 9.97
N THR A 42 5.35 -3.10 9.66
CA THR A 42 5.90 -3.72 8.45
C THR A 42 5.35 -3.06 7.19
N MET A 43 4.03 -2.88 7.09
CA MET A 43 3.42 -2.23 5.92
C MET A 43 3.85 -0.77 5.80
N LYS A 44 4.02 -0.05 6.91
CA LYS A 44 4.58 1.30 6.91
C LYS A 44 6.00 1.31 6.34
N ALA A 45 6.86 0.37 6.74
CA ALA A 45 8.23 0.29 6.22
C ALA A 45 8.24 0.04 4.70
N VAL A 46 7.35 -0.81 4.18
CA VAL A 46 7.19 -1.03 2.73
C VAL A 46 6.78 0.27 2.02
N PHE A 47 5.79 0.98 2.55
CA PHE A 47 5.37 2.28 2.01
C PHE A 47 6.51 3.30 2.02
N ASP A 48 7.21 3.45 3.15
CA ASP A 48 8.31 4.40 3.31
C ASP A 48 9.43 4.13 2.29
N LEU A 49 9.77 2.85 2.04
CA LEU A 49 10.77 2.47 1.03
C LEU A 49 10.33 2.83 -0.39
N ALA A 50 9.07 2.56 -0.74
CA ALA A 50 8.51 2.94 -2.04
C ALA A 50 8.49 4.47 -2.21
N TRP A 51 8.11 5.20 -1.16
CA TRP A 51 8.09 6.66 -1.14
C TRP A 51 9.48 7.27 -1.27
N LEU A 52 10.47 6.72 -0.55
CA LEU A 52 11.87 7.13 -0.68
C LEU A 52 12.37 6.94 -2.11
N GLY A 53 12.05 5.81 -2.73
CA GLY A 53 12.33 5.58 -4.14
C GLY A 53 11.70 6.66 -5.02
N ALA A 54 10.39 6.87 -4.91
CA ALA A 54 9.67 7.85 -5.72
C ALA A 54 10.24 9.27 -5.58
N THR A 55 10.52 9.73 -4.36
CA THR A 55 11.08 11.06 -4.12
C THR A 55 12.51 11.21 -4.65
N ALA A 56 13.34 10.17 -4.54
CA ALA A 56 14.70 10.17 -5.11
C ALA A 56 14.70 10.27 -6.65
N PHE A 57 13.69 9.73 -7.33
CA PHE A 57 13.58 9.78 -8.79
C PHE A 57 12.79 11.00 -9.32
N VAL A 58 11.98 11.66 -8.50
CA VAL A 58 11.22 12.89 -8.86
C VAL A 58 12.04 14.17 -8.64
N ALA A 59 13.09 14.14 -7.80
CA ALA A 59 13.95 15.30 -7.54
C ALA A 59 14.99 15.62 -8.65
N LYS A 60 14.77 15.18 -9.89
CA LYS A 60 15.57 15.55 -11.06
C LYS A 60 14.73 16.23 -12.13
#